data_AF-A0A3D1QCS3-F1
#
_entry.id   AF-A0A3D1QCS3-F1
#
_cell.length_a   1.000
_cell.length_b   1.000
_cell.length_c   1.000
_cell.angle_alpha   90.00
_cell.angle_beta   90.00
_cell.angle_gamma   90.00
#
_symmetry.space_group_name_H-M   'P 1'
#
loop_
_entity.id
_entity.type
_entity.pdbx_description
1 polymer ?
#
loop_
_entity_poly.entity_id
_entity_poly.type
_entity_poly.pdbx_seq_one_letter_code
_entity_poly.pdbx_strand_id
1 'polypeptide(L)'
;WSISMDNYFVDRDLTPRDENGEYDFEALEALQLDLFNEHLCRLIDGEEVEIPRYDFLTGRSLSRASRLQVPPGELIIIEGIHGLNEGLTFSVPPRQKFRIYVSALTQLNIDYSNRIPTTDSRLIRRIVRDNRVRGYSALETLGRWRSVRRGEERNIFPFQENADVMFNSSLVYELAILKPYIEPLLAEIKPDMREYVEATTLLKFLSYFRPAPDNFVPPNSILREFIGGGWFKD
;
A
#
# COMPACT_ATOMS: atom_id res chain seq x y z
N TRP A 1 0.74 -13.82 13.93
CA TRP A 1 -0.26 -14.29 12.94
C TRP A 1 -0.70 -13.10 12.11
N SER A 2 -0.73 -13.18 10.78
CA SER A 2 -1.00 -12.04 9.90
C SER A 2 -2.32 -12.20 9.16
N ILE A 3 -3.09 -11.11 9.07
CA ILE A 3 -4.29 -10.98 8.27
C ILE A 3 -4.10 -9.79 7.33
N SER A 4 -4.16 -10.05 6.04
CA SER A 4 -4.20 -9.02 5.01
C SER A 4 -5.64 -8.56 4.79
N MET A 5 -5.90 -7.25 4.87
CA MET A 5 -7.21 -6.68 4.53
C MET A 5 -7.55 -6.85 3.05
N ASP A 6 -6.55 -6.97 2.18
CA ASP A 6 -6.74 -7.20 0.75
C ASP A 6 -7.54 -8.48 0.48
N ASN A 7 -7.55 -9.44 1.41
CA ASN A 7 -8.36 -10.65 1.29
C ASN A 7 -9.88 -10.42 1.48
N TYR A 8 -10.26 -9.31 2.10
CA TYR A 8 -11.64 -9.02 2.52
C TYR A 8 -12.34 -8.01 1.61
N PHE A 9 -11.81 -7.69 0.43
CA PHE A 9 -12.54 -6.87 -0.54
C PHE A 9 -13.89 -7.50 -0.91
N VAL A 10 -14.90 -6.67 -1.14
CA VAL A 10 -16.14 -7.06 -1.79
C VAL A 10 -15.90 -7.35 -3.26
N ASP A 11 -16.80 -8.08 -3.92
CA ASP A 11 -16.74 -8.26 -5.37
C ASP A 11 -16.73 -6.90 -6.09
N ARG A 12 -15.99 -6.79 -7.19
CA ARG A 12 -15.73 -5.52 -7.89
C ARG A 12 -17.00 -4.76 -8.25
N ASP A 13 -18.07 -5.46 -8.61
CA ASP A 13 -19.37 -4.89 -8.93
C ASP A 13 -20.13 -4.33 -7.72
N LEU A 14 -19.78 -4.77 -6.51
CA LEU A 14 -20.29 -4.27 -5.23
C LEU A 14 -19.44 -3.15 -4.63
N THR A 15 -18.26 -2.87 -5.20
CA THR A 15 -17.39 -1.79 -4.74
C THR A 15 -18.13 -0.44 -4.86
N PRO A 16 -18.11 0.42 -3.83
CA PRO A 16 -18.69 1.75 -3.89
C PRO A 16 -18.18 2.55 -5.10
N ARG A 17 -19.01 3.48 -5.59
CA ARG A 17 -18.62 4.40 -6.66
C ARG A 17 -18.36 5.80 -6.10
N ASP A 18 -17.36 6.46 -6.65
CA ASP A 18 -17.03 7.84 -6.34
C ASP A 18 -17.99 8.83 -7.02
N GLU A 19 -17.76 10.12 -6.78
CA GLU A 19 -18.53 11.24 -7.35
C GLU A 19 -18.51 11.30 -8.90
N ASN A 20 -17.58 10.60 -9.54
CA ASN A 20 -17.46 10.50 -11.00
C ASN A 20 -18.05 9.20 -11.55
N GLY A 21 -18.59 8.33 -10.67
CA GLY A 21 -19.12 7.03 -11.04
C GLY A 21 -18.07 5.94 -11.20
N GLU A 22 -16.80 6.20 -10.85
CA GLU A 22 -15.71 5.23 -10.91
C GLU A 22 -15.64 4.43 -9.60
N TYR A 23 -15.10 3.20 -9.65
CA TYR A 23 -14.97 2.38 -8.44
C TYR A 23 -13.98 3.00 -7.44
N ASP A 24 -14.41 3.14 -6.18
CA ASP A 24 -13.60 3.63 -5.07
C ASP A 24 -13.09 2.45 -4.22
N PHE A 25 -11.96 1.88 -4.63
CA PHE A 25 -11.29 0.79 -3.92
C PHE A 25 -10.63 1.24 -2.61
N GLU A 26 -10.54 2.55 -2.36
CA GLU A 26 -9.94 3.08 -1.15
C GLU A 26 -11.01 3.41 -0.09
N ALA A 27 -12.30 3.16 -0.36
CA ALA A 27 -13.40 3.32 0.57
C ALA A 27 -13.44 2.16 1.59
N LEU A 28 -13.78 2.45 2.85
CA LEU A 28 -13.86 1.42 3.88
C LEU A 28 -14.91 0.35 3.52
N GLU A 29 -16.00 0.77 2.91
CA GLU A 29 -17.12 -0.06 2.44
C GLU A 29 -16.76 -0.93 1.23
N ALA A 30 -15.56 -0.78 0.66
CA ALA A 30 -15.02 -1.74 -0.30
C ALA A 30 -14.59 -3.06 0.39
N LEU A 31 -14.59 -3.12 1.73
CA LEU A 31 -14.30 -4.33 2.50
C LEU A 31 -15.58 -4.99 3.04
N GLN A 32 -15.54 -6.30 3.19
CA GLN A 32 -16.54 -7.12 3.87
C GLN A 32 -16.41 -6.95 5.39
N LEU A 33 -16.79 -5.78 5.91
CA LEU A 33 -16.57 -5.38 7.31
C LEU A 33 -17.22 -6.33 8.33
N ASP A 34 -18.44 -6.80 8.06
CA ASP A 34 -19.15 -7.72 8.94
C ASP A 34 -18.40 -9.05 9.06
N LEU A 35 -18.01 -9.63 7.92
CA LEU A 35 -17.23 -10.87 7.87
C LEU A 35 -15.86 -10.69 8.55
N PHE A 36 -15.20 -9.56 8.29
CA PHE A 36 -13.91 -9.25 8.90
C PHE A 36 -14.02 -9.18 10.43
N ASN A 37 -15.03 -8.51 10.96
CA ASN A 37 -15.23 -8.38 12.40
C ASN A 37 -15.72 -9.67 13.06
N GLU A 38 -16.52 -10.49 12.36
CA GLU A 38 -16.84 -11.85 12.80
C GLU A 38 -15.56 -12.69 12.96
N HIS A 39 -14.71 -12.70 11.92
CA HIS A 39 -13.46 -13.45 11.95
C HIS A 39 -12.51 -12.95 13.02
N LEU A 40 -12.42 -11.64 13.24
CA LEU A 40 -11.59 -11.07 14.32
C LEU A 40 -12.06 -11.53 15.70
N CYS A 41 -13.36 -11.49 16.00
CA CYS A 41 -13.88 -11.97 17.28
C CYS A 41 -13.53 -13.44 17.50
N ARG A 42 -13.80 -14.28 16.50
CA ARG A 42 -13.51 -15.72 16.55
C ARG A 42 -12.03 -16.01 16.76
N LEU A 43 -11.15 -15.30 16.06
CA LEU A 43 -9.70 -15.42 16.23
C LEU A 43 -9.23 -14.97 17.62
N ILE A 44 -9.80 -13.89 18.17
CA ILE A 44 -9.51 -13.42 19.54
C ILE A 44 -9.93 -14.48 20.57
N ASP A 45 -11.03 -15.19 20.32
CA ASP A 45 -11.52 -16.29 21.16
C ASP A 45 -10.77 -17.62 20.94
N GLY A 46 -9.78 -17.63 20.03
CA GLY A 46 -8.93 -18.79 19.73
C GLY A 46 -9.56 -19.82 18.78
N GLU A 47 -10.65 -19.45 18.10
CA GLU A 47 -11.30 -20.29 17.09
C GLU A 47 -10.57 -20.26 15.74
N GLU A 48 -10.75 -21.32 14.95
CA GLU A 48 -10.28 -21.38 13.56
C GLU A 48 -11.27 -20.67 12.64
N VAL A 49 -10.76 -19.83 11.73
CA VAL A 49 -11.55 -19.16 10.68
C VAL A 49 -11.00 -19.49 9.30
N GLU A 50 -11.87 -19.36 8.30
CA GLU A 50 -11.53 -19.54 6.88
C GLU A 50 -11.35 -18.16 6.23
N ILE A 51 -10.10 -17.69 6.16
CA ILE A 51 -9.77 -16.39 5.58
C ILE A 51 -10.03 -16.45 4.06
N PRO A 52 -10.89 -15.58 3.52
CA PRO A 52 -11.14 -15.51 2.07
C PRO A 52 -9.87 -15.14 1.31
N ARG A 53 -9.90 -15.28 -0.01
CA ARG A 53 -8.85 -14.75 -0.88
C ARG A 53 -9.47 -13.88 -1.94
N TYR A 54 -9.04 -12.63 -2.04
CA TYR A 54 -9.44 -11.77 -3.14
C TYR A 54 -8.55 -12.00 -4.37
N ASP A 55 -9.16 -12.16 -5.52
CA ASP A 55 -8.44 -12.22 -6.80
C ASP A 55 -8.56 -10.88 -7.52
N PHE A 56 -7.46 -10.12 -7.55
CA PHE A 56 -7.38 -8.83 -8.21
C PHE A 56 -7.55 -8.89 -9.74
N LEU A 57 -7.27 -10.04 -10.37
CA LEU A 57 -7.47 -10.19 -11.82
C LEU A 57 -8.96 -10.27 -12.14
N THR A 58 -9.66 -11.21 -11.49
CA THR A 58 -11.11 -11.40 -11.70
C THR A 58 -11.96 -10.36 -10.98
N GLY A 59 -11.42 -9.72 -9.93
CA GLY A 59 -12.13 -8.78 -9.08
C GLY A 59 -13.17 -9.45 -8.20
N ARG A 60 -12.91 -10.68 -7.74
CA ARG A 60 -13.86 -11.47 -6.95
C ARG A 60 -13.25 -11.98 -5.67
N SER A 61 -14.06 -12.00 -4.62
CA SER A 61 -13.78 -12.76 -3.40
C SER A 61 -13.94 -14.24 -3.71
N LEU A 62 -12.85 -14.98 -3.57
CA LEU A 62 -12.85 -16.43 -3.72
C LEU A 62 -13.02 -17.07 -2.35
N SER A 63 -13.91 -18.07 -2.28
CA SER A 63 -14.06 -18.96 -1.12
C SER A 63 -12.86 -19.90 -0.92
N ARG A 64 -11.75 -19.67 -1.62
CA ARG A 64 -10.53 -20.46 -1.52
C ARG A 64 -9.82 -20.06 -0.24
N ALA A 65 -10.24 -20.69 0.86
CA ALA A 65 -9.87 -20.33 2.20
C ALA A 65 -8.45 -20.77 2.57
N SER A 66 -7.72 -19.87 3.24
CA SER A 66 -6.63 -20.28 4.12
C SER A 66 -7.19 -20.37 5.55
N ARG A 67 -6.89 -21.47 6.25
CA ARG A 67 -7.31 -21.62 7.64
C ARG A 67 -6.34 -20.89 8.55
N LEU A 68 -6.89 -20.10 9.46
CA LEU A 68 -6.12 -19.35 10.45
C LEU A 68 -6.72 -19.61 11.82
N GLN A 69 -5.87 -19.98 12.77
CA GLN A 69 -6.21 -20.08 14.17
C GLN A 69 -5.09 -19.42 14.97
N VAL A 70 -5.45 -18.53 15.89
CA VAL A 70 -4.49 -17.80 16.71
C VAL A 70 -4.50 -18.41 18.11
N PRO A 71 -3.38 -18.95 18.60
CA PRO A 71 -3.30 -19.47 19.95
C PRO A 71 -3.59 -18.39 21.00
N PRO A 72 -4.19 -18.74 22.15
CA PRO A 72 -4.40 -17.80 23.23
C PRO A 72 -3.10 -17.12 23.67
N GLY A 73 -3.11 -15.79 23.78
CA GLY A 73 -1.96 -14.98 24.20
C GLY A 73 -1.02 -14.56 23.07
N GLU A 74 -1.26 -14.99 21.82
CA GLU A 74 -0.51 -14.56 20.65
C GLU A 74 -1.08 -13.29 20.00
N LEU A 75 -0.26 -12.62 19.17
CA LEU A 75 -0.64 -11.40 18.48
C LEU A 75 -1.24 -11.67 17.08
N ILE A 76 -2.31 -10.93 16.78
CA ILE A 76 -2.90 -10.80 15.44
C ILE A 76 -2.38 -9.50 14.82
N ILE A 77 -1.69 -9.61 13.70
CA ILE A 77 -1.18 -8.49 12.91
C ILE A 77 -2.16 -8.29 11.76
N ILE A 78 -2.84 -7.16 11.75
CA ILE A 78 -3.71 -6.75 10.65
C ILE A 78 -2.95 -5.73 9.82
N GLU A 79 -2.84 -5.95 8.52
CA GLU A 79 -2.17 -5.02 7.60
C GLU A 79 -3.13 -4.49 6.54
N GLY A 80 -2.87 -3.23 6.14
CA GLY A 80 -3.44 -2.54 4.99
C GLY A 80 -3.91 -1.12 5.32
N ILE A 81 -4.51 -0.46 4.34
CA ILE A 81 -4.67 1.01 4.33
C ILE A 81 -5.64 1.56 5.39
N HIS A 82 -6.62 0.76 5.85
CA HIS A 82 -7.63 1.19 6.82
C HIS A 82 -7.31 0.83 8.27
N GLY A 83 -6.09 0.35 8.57
CA GLY A 83 -5.75 -0.21 9.89
C GLY A 83 -5.92 0.77 11.08
N LEU A 84 -5.96 2.07 10.81
CA LEU A 84 -6.16 3.13 11.81
C LEU A 84 -7.62 3.60 11.93
N ASN A 85 -8.50 3.15 11.03
CA ASN A 85 -9.92 3.51 11.03
C ASN A 85 -10.66 2.63 12.04
N GLU A 86 -11.26 3.23 13.07
CA GLU A 86 -12.03 2.48 14.09
C GLU A 86 -13.23 1.72 13.48
N GLY A 87 -13.76 2.19 12.36
CA GLY A 87 -14.81 1.50 11.61
C GLY A 87 -14.37 0.16 11.01
N LEU A 88 -13.07 -0.06 10.80
CA LEU A 88 -12.55 -1.35 10.35
C LEU A 88 -12.69 -2.44 11.41
N THR A 89 -12.42 -2.09 12.68
CA THR A 89 -12.31 -3.03 13.81
C THR A 89 -13.33 -2.70 14.89
N PHE A 90 -14.57 -2.39 14.49
CA PHE A 90 -15.60 -1.91 15.39
C PHE A 90 -15.99 -2.92 16.48
N SER A 91 -15.79 -4.22 16.25
CA SER A 91 -16.07 -5.27 17.24
C SER A 91 -14.98 -5.40 18.31
N VAL A 92 -13.80 -4.86 18.07
CA VAL A 92 -12.64 -4.99 18.97
C VAL A 92 -12.55 -3.75 19.88
N PRO A 93 -12.49 -3.89 21.21
CA PRO A 93 -12.31 -2.77 22.12
C PRO A 93 -10.96 -2.06 21.92
N PRO A 94 -10.88 -0.72 22.01
CA PRO A 94 -9.64 0.03 21.82
C PRO A 94 -8.45 -0.44 22.69
N ARG A 95 -8.71 -0.90 23.91
CA ARG A 95 -7.67 -1.41 24.84
C ARG A 95 -6.95 -2.68 24.37
N GLN A 96 -7.49 -3.37 23.37
CA GLN A 96 -6.90 -4.57 22.77
C GLN A 96 -6.18 -4.25 21.45
N LYS A 97 -6.11 -2.97 21.05
CA LYS A 97 -5.50 -2.52 19.81
C LYS A 97 -4.16 -1.86 20.11
N PHE A 98 -3.20 -2.10 19.23
CA PHE A 98 -1.98 -1.30 19.13
C PHE A 98 -1.82 -0.91 17.66
N ARG A 99 -1.90 0.38 17.39
CA ARG A 99 -2.04 0.94 16.04
C ARG A 99 -0.72 1.53 15.58
N ILE A 100 -0.20 1.03 14.45
CA ILE A 100 1.06 1.49 13.88
C ILE A 100 0.79 2.21 12.56
N TYR A 101 1.16 3.49 12.48
CA TYR A 101 1.12 4.23 11.22
C TYR A 101 2.45 4.14 10.50
N VAL A 102 2.47 3.45 9.36
CA VAL A 102 3.66 3.38 8.50
C VAL A 102 3.59 4.47 7.44
N SER A 103 4.57 5.36 7.41
CA SER A 103 4.66 6.43 6.41
C SER A 103 6.06 6.52 5.81
N ALA A 104 6.19 6.98 4.57
CA ALA A 104 7.47 7.18 3.91
C ALA A 104 7.85 8.67 3.92
N LEU A 105 8.04 9.24 5.11
CA LEU A 105 8.33 10.67 5.26
C LEU A 105 9.79 10.95 4.89
N THR A 106 10.02 11.30 3.61
CA THR A 106 11.34 11.73 3.16
C THR A 106 11.70 13.07 3.82
N GLN A 107 12.76 13.07 4.61
CA GLN A 107 13.27 14.25 5.34
C GLN A 107 14.39 14.97 4.60
N LEU A 108 14.88 14.39 3.50
CA LEU A 108 15.94 14.99 2.70
C LEU A 108 15.41 16.11 1.82
N ASN A 109 16.29 17.09 1.61
CA ASN A 109 16.10 18.10 0.59
C ASN A 109 17.02 17.81 -0.60
N ILE A 110 16.59 18.25 -1.78
CA ILE A 110 17.40 18.26 -2.99
C ILE A 110 18.52 19.31 -2.84
N ASP A 111 18.16 20.47 -2.28
CA ASP A 111 19.08 21.57 -1.96
C ASP A 111 18.58 22.34 -0.71
N TYR A 112 19.12 23.53 -0.44
CA TYR A 112 18.74 24.31 0.75
C TYR A 112 17.26 24.76 0.78
N SER A 113 16.59 24.80 -0.37
CA SER A 113 15.26 25.39 -0.53
C SER A 113 14.21 24.39 -1.04
N ASN A 114 14.64 23.33 -1.71
CA ASN A 114 13.76 22.36 -2.37
C ASN A 114 13.74 21.04 -1.61
N ARG A 115 12.61 20.73 -0.98
CA ARG A 115 12.39 19.43 -0.32
C ARG A 115 12.12 18.33 -1.33
N ILE A 116 12.42 17.08 -0.98
CA ILE A 116 11.87 15.92 -1.70
C ILE A 116 10.41 15.72 -1.25
N PRO A 117 9.42 15.79 -2.16
CA PRO A 117 8.03 15.56 -1.79
C PRO A 117 7.80 14.09 -1.41
N THR A 118 7.23 13.84 -0.23
CA THR A 118 6.82 12.49 0.20
C THR A 118 5.88 11.83 -0.82
N THR A 119 5.02 12.62 -1.46
CA THR A 119 4.10 12.15 -2.50
C THR A 119 4.84 11.51 -3.67
N ASP A 120 5.95 12.12 -4.11
CA ASP A 120 6.73 11.62 -5.25
C ASP A 120 7.50 10.35 -4.85
N SER A 121 8.12 10.33 -3.66
CA SER A 121 8.77 9.11 -3.14
C SER A 121 7.79 7.93 -3.06
N ARG A 122 6.56 8.17 -2.60
CA ARG A 122 5.50 7.14 -2.52
C ARG A 122 5.01 6.71 -3.90
N LEU A 123 4.86 7.63 -4.84
CA LEU A 123 4.49 7.32 -6.22
C LEU A 123 5.56 6.47 -6.89
N ILE A 124 6.84 6.82 -6.73
CA ILE A 124 7.97 6.07 -7.28
C ILE A 124 7.97 4.63 -6.73
N ARG A 125 7.85 4.47 -5.41
CA ARG A 125 7.68 3.16 -4.76
C ARG A 125 6.51 2.37 -5.37
N ARG A 126 5.37 3.03 -5.54
CA ARG A 126 4.15 2.41 -6.09
C ARG A 126 4.34 1.94 -7.52
N ILE A 127 4.91 2.75 -8.41
CA ILE A 127 5.17 2.38 -9.82
C ILE A 127 6.07 1.15 -9.89
N VAL A 128 7.19 1.14 -9.16
CA VAL A 128 8.13 0.02 -9.17
C VAL A 128 7.48 -1.27 -8.66
N ARG A 129 6.75 -1.20 -7.53
CA ARG A 129 6.03 -2.35 -6.97
C ARG A 129 4.91 -2.84 -7.90
N ASP A 130 4.06 -1.94 -8.37
CA ASP A 130 2.89 -2.29 -9.18
C ASP A 130 3.33 -2.94 -10.50
N ASN A 131 4.43 -2.47 -11.11
CA ASN A 131 5.01 -3.12 -12.29
C ASN A 131 5.57 -4.50 -11.98
N ARG A 132 6.41 -4.62 -10.95
CA ARG A 132 7.10 -5.89 -10.63
C ARG A 132 6.16 -6.97 -10.11
N VAL A 133 5.19 -6.61 -9.28
CA VAL A 133 4.35 -7.56 -8.52
C VAL A 133 2.98 -7.73 -9.15
N ARG A 134 2.39 -6.66 -9.69
CA ARG A 134 1.00 -6.64 -10.17
C ARG A 134 0.89 -6.58 -11.70
N GLY A 135 2.00 -6.38 -12.41
CA GLY A 135 2.05 -6.30 -13.87
C GLY A 135 1.46 -5.01 -14.46
N TYR A 136 1.16 -3.99 -13.63
CA TYR A 136 0.67 -2.71 -14.13
C TYR A 136 1.81 -1.91 -14.77
N SER A 137 1.51 -1.25 -15.88
CA SER A 137 2.42 -0.27 -16.49
C SER A 137 2.51 1.01 -15.64
N ALA A 138 3.60 1.76 -15.79
CA ALA A 138 3.71 3.07 -15.14
C ALA A 138 2.60 4.03 -15.58
N LEU A 139 2.13 3.92 -16.84
CA LEU A 139 1.01 4.68 -17.38
C LEU A 139 -0.27 4.43 -16.57
N GLU A 140 -0.61 3.16 -16.33
CA GLU A 140 -1.79 2.79 -15.55
C GLU A 140 -1.72 3.28 -14.10
N THR A 141 -0.54 3.13 -13.45
CA THR A 141 -0.34 3.62 -12.09
C THR A 141 -0.47 5.14 -12.01
N LEU A 142 0.12 5.90 -12.95
CA LEU A 142 0.00 7.35 -13.01
C LEU A 142 -1.44 7.81 -13.26
N GLY A 143 -2.16 7.16 -14.18
CA GLY A 143 -3.55 7.47 -14.48
C GLY A 143 -4.47 7.31 -13.27
N ARG A 144 -4.16 6.38 -12.36
CA ARG A 144 -4.92 6.15 -11.11
C ARG A 144 -4.46 7.01 -9.94
N TRP A 145 -3.28 7.63 -10.01
CA TRP A 145 -2.66 8.28 -8.85
C TRP A 145 -3.52 9.38 -8.22
N ARG A 146 -4.23 10.16 -9.04
CA ARG A 146 -5.15 11.21 -8.53
C ARG A 146 -6.30 10.63 -7.71
N SER A 147 -6.87 9.50 -8.15
CA SER A 147 -7.93 8.81 -7.42
C SER A 147 -7.41 8.27 -6.09
N VAL A 148 -6.26 7.61 -6.12
CA VAL A 148 -5.56 7.12 -4.92
C VAL A 148 -5.34 8.25 -3.91
N ARG A 149 -4.79 9.39 -4.36
CA ARG A 149 -4.53 10.55 -3.50
C ARG A 149 -5.78 11.07 -2.81
N ARG A 150 -6.90 11.14 -3.54
CA ARG A 150 -8.20 11.51 -2.98
C ARG A 150 -8.69 10.47 -1.96
N GLY A 151 -8.53 9.18 -2.25
CA GLY A 151 -8.82 8.09 -1.32
C GLY A 151 -8.00 8.19 -0.03
N GLU A 152 -6.70 8.46 -0.13
CA GLU A 152 -5.82 8.68 1.03
C GLU A 152 -6.31 9.85 1.90
N GLU A 153 -6.68 10.98 1.27
CA GLU A 153 -7.15 12.19 1.95
C GLU A 153 -8.49 11.99 2.66
N ARG A 154 -9.37 11.14 2.12
CA ARG A 154 -10.69 10.86 2.70
C ARG A 154 -10.66 9.74 3.74
N ASN A 155 -9.89 8.69 3.49
CA ASN A 155 -10.06 7.41 4.17
C ASN A 155 -8.86 6.97 5.01
N ILE A 156 -7.69 7.63 4.88
CA ILE A 156 -6.46 7.24 5.58
C ILE A 156 -5.94 8.37 6.47
N PHE A 157 -5.64 9.54 5.89
CA PHE A 157 -5.03 10.65 6.63
C PHE A 157 -5.88 11.20 7.79
N PRO A 158 -7.24 11.22 7.72
CA PRO A 158 -8.04 11.64 8.87
C PRO A 158 -7.86 10.76 10.11
N PHE A 159 -7.40 9.52 9.94
CA PHE A 159 -7.25 8.55 11.02
C PHE A 159 -5.80 8.41 11.51
N GLN A 160 -4.84 9.15 10.95
CA GLN A 160 -3.42 9.00 11.31
C GLN A 160 -3.14 9.30 12.80
N GLU A 161 -3.91 10.22 13.40
CA GLU A 161 -3.81 10.58 14.82
C GLU A 161 -4.34 9.49 15.77
N ASN A 162 -5.00 8.45 15.24
CA ASN A 162 -5.37 7.28 16.05
C ASN A 162 -4.18 6.35 16.31
N ALA A 163 -3.03 6.55 15.64
CA ALA A 163 -1.87 5.70 15.81
C ALA A 163 -1.22 5.86 17.19
N ASP A 164 -0.86 4.73 17.80
CA ASP A 164 -0.08 4.72 19.04
C ASP A 164 1.41 4.98 18.76
N VAL A 165 1.88 4.56 17.59
CA VAL A 165 3.24 4.82 17.12
C VAL A 165 3.28 5.07 15.62
N MET A 166 4.17 5.97 15.21
CA MET A 166 4.50 6.21 13.82
C MET A 166 5.83 5.56 13.46
N PHE A 167 5.86 4.83 12.35
CA PHE A 167 7.07 4.25 11.78
C PHE A 167 7.40 4.91 10.45
N ASN A 168 8.53 5.63 10.39
CA ASN A 168 9.02 6.21 9.14
C ASN A 168 9.80 5.16 8.34
N SER A 169 9.22 4.70 7.24
CA SER A 169 9.80 3.73 6.31
C SER A 169 10.68 4.36 5.22
N SER A 170 10.89 5.68 5.21
CA SER A 170 11.79 6.32 4.24
C SER A 170 13.24 5.91 4.48
N LEU A 171 13.97 5.67 3.39
CA LEU A 171 15.39 5.34 3.43
C LEU A 171 16.16 6.39 2.62
N VAL A 172 17.20 6.97 3.22
CA VAL A 172 18.00 8.06 2.63
C VAL A 172 18.51 7.72 1.22
N TYR A 173 18.80 6.45 0.95
CA TYR A 173 19.38 5.98 -0.31
C TYR A 173 18.35 5.43 -1.32
N GLU A 174 17.05 5.38 -1.00
CA GLU A 174 16.07 4.64 -1.80
C GLU A 174 15.97 5.14 -3.25
N LEU A 175 16.01 6.45 -3.48
CA LEU A 175 15.83 7.02 -4.81
C LEU A 175 17.00 6.67 -5.74
N ALA A 176 18.22 6.58 -5.20
CA ALA A 176 19.39 6.14 -5.97
C ALA A 176 19.25 4.68 -6.42
N ILE A 177 18.65 3.83 -5.58
CA ILE A 177 18.43 2.41 -5.87
C ILE A 177 17.22 2.18 -6.77
N LEU A 178 16.13 2.95 -6.58
CA LEU A 178 14.89 2.79 -7.35
C LEU A 178 15.02 3.37 -8.77
N LYS A 179 15.90 4.37 -8.96
CA LYS A 179 16.09 5.07 -10.24
C LYS A 179 16.29 4.13 -11.44
N PRO A 180 17.22 3.14 -11.43
CA PRO A 180 17.38 2.19 -12.54
C PRO A 180 16.13 1.35 -12.87
N TYR A 181 15.23 1.13 -11.91
CA TYR A 181 14.01 0.37 -12.12
C TYR A 181 12.88 1.22 -12.69
N ILE A 182 12.78 2.48 -12.27
CA ILE A 182 11.66 3.35 -12.67
C ILE A 182 11.92 4.13 -13.96
N GLU A 183 13.16 4.54 -14.25
CA GLU A 183 13.46 5.33 -15.46
C GLU A 183 13.01 4.65 -16.76
N PRO A 184 13.26 3.34 -16.99
CA PRO A 184 12.78 2.65 -18.17
C PRO A 184 11.24 2.68 -18.28
N LEU A 185 10.54 2.48 -17.16
CA LEU A 185 9.08 2.44 -17.12
C LEU A 185 8.46 3.80 -17.46
N LEU A 186 9.05 4.90 -16.97
CA LEU A 186 8.60 6.24 -17.29
C LEU A 186 8.93 6.65 -18.73
N ALA A 187 10.05 6.16 -19.28
CA ALA A 187 10.46 6.46 -20.65
C ALA A 187 9.54 5.82 -21.72
N GLU A 188 8.74 4.81 -21.35
CA GLU A 188 7.72 4.21 -22.23
C GLU A 188 6.53 5.15 -22.48
N ILE A 189 6.32 6.16 -21.64
CA ILE A 189 5.20 7.10 -21.73
C ILE A 189 5.53 8.17 -22.78
N LYS A 190 4.69 8.28 -23.81
CA LYS A 190 4.94 9.10 -25.02
C LYS A 190 4.21 10.46 -24.97
N PRO A 191 4.65 11.47 -25.75
CA PRO A 191 4.08 12.82 -25.74
C PRO A 191 2.58 12.93 -26.04
N ASP A 192 2.00 11.95 -26.74
CA ASP A 192 0.59 11.86 -27.07
C ASP A 192 -0.28 11.29 -25.93
N MET A 193 0.34 10.79 -24.86
CA MET A 193 -0.34 10.26 -23.68
C MET A 193 -0.60 11.36 -22.65
N ARG A 194 -1.73 11.26 -21.94
CA ARG A 194 -2.17 12.27 -20.96
C ARG A 194 -1.17 12.47 -19.82
N GLU A 195 -0.55 11.38 -19.37
CA GLU A 195 0.36 11.31 -18.21
C GLU A 195 1.80 11.70 -18.55
N TYR A 196 2.09 12.12 -19.79
CA TYR A 196 3.45 12.43 -20.24
C TYR A 196 4.12 13.56 -19.45
N VAL A 197 3.34 14.57 -19.05
CA VAL A 197 3.85 15.71 -18.27
C VAL A 197 4.29 15.25 -16.88
N GLU A 198 3.46 14.44 -16.21
CA GLU A 198 3.80 13.84 -14.92
C GLU A 198 5.04 12.93 -15.04
N ALA A 199 5.12 12.08 -16.06
CA ALA A 199 6.27 11.20 -16.29
C ALA A 199 7.57 11.99 -16.51
N THR A 200 7.53 13.03 -17.35
CA THR A 200 8.68 13.90 -17.63
C THR A 200 9.12 14.66 -16.37
N THR A 201 8.16 15.08 -15.54
CA THR A 201 8.44 15.75 -14.26
C THR A 201 9.17 14.81 -13.29
N LEU A 202 8.72 13.56 -13.18
CA LEU A 202 9.38 12.54 -12.36
C LEU A 202 10.78 12.20 -12.89
N LEU A 203 10.97 12.08 -14.21
CA LEU A 203 12.30 11.87 -14.81
C LEU A 203 13.25 13.03 -14.50
N LYS A 204 12.77 14.27 -14.61
CA LYS A 204 13.55 15.45 -14.23
C LYS A 204 13.90 15.44 -12.74
N PHE A 205 12.98 15.06 -11.87
CA PHE A 205 13.24 14.91 -10.44
C PHE A 205 14.30 13.82 -10.17
N LEU A 206 14.18 12.65 -10.82
CA LEU A 206 15.14 11.55 -10.69
C LEU A 206 16.53 11.92 -11.22
N SER A 207 16.65 12.89 -12.14
CA SER A 207 17.93 13.35 -12.68
C SER A 207 18.88 13.92 -11.62
N TYR A 208 18.36 14.40 -10.48
CA TYR A 208 19.17 14.90 -9.36
C TYR A 208 19.86 13.78 -8.55
N PHE A 209 19.51 12.52 -8.76
CA PHE A 209 20.06 11.39 -8.01
C PHE A 209 21.04 10.59 -8.86
N ARG A 210 22.20 10.25 -8.28
CA ARG A 210 23.13 9.30 -8.90
C ARG A 210 22.60 7.87 -8.69
N PRO A 211 22.43 7.05 -9.74
CA PRO A 211 21.99 5.68 -9.56
C PRO A 211 23.03 4.87 -8.77
N ALA A 212 22.55 3.94 -7.95
CA ALA A 212 23.38 3.02 -7.17
C ALA A 212 22.90 1.57 -7.40
N PRO A 213 23.82 0.58 -7.38
CA PRO A 213 23.46 -0.81 -7.54
C PRO A 213 22.77 -1.35 -6.28
N ASP A 214 21.85 -2.30 -6.46
CA ASP A 214 21.01 -2.85 -5.40
C ASP A 214 21.66 -3.97 -4.58
N ASN A 215 22.87 -4.39 -4.95
CA ASN A 215 23.65 -5.41 -4.25
C ASN A 215 24.07 -5.00 -2.83
N PHE A 216 24.09 -3.70 -2.53
CA PHE A 216 24.34 -3.17 -1.19
C PHE A 216 23.10 -3.14 -0.29
N VAL A 217 21.91 -3.40 -0.84
CA VAL A 217 20.67 -3.39 -0.05
C VAL A 217 20.60 -4.67 0.79
N PRO A 218 20.53 -4.60 2.13
CA PRO A 218 20.42 -5.79 2.96
C PRO A 218 19.16 -6.61 2.62
N PRO A 219 19.20 -7.95 2.70
CA PRO A 219 18.01 -8.78 2.44
C PRO A 219 16.85 -8.56 3.43
N ASN A 220 17.10 -7.96 4.58
CA ASN A 220 16.09 -7.57 5.57
C ASN A 220 15.67 -6.09 5.46
N SER A 221 16.10 -5.37 4.43
CA SER A 221 15.67 -3.99 4.17
C SER A 221 14.24 -3.96 3.61
N ILE A 222 13.42 -3.02 4.09
CA ILE A 222 12.08 -2.77 3.53
C ILE A 222 12.12 -2.42 2.03
N LEU A 223 13.25 -1.93 1.51
CA LEU A 223 13.38 -1.65 0.09
C LEU A 223 13.24 -2.91 -0.77
N ARG A 224 13.54 -4.09 -0.21
CA ARG A 224 13.40 -5.40 -0.89
C ARG A 224 11.95 -5.71 -1.27
N GLU A 225 10.98 -5.10 -0.60
CA GLU A 225 9.57 -5.07 -1.02
C GLU A 225 9.41 -4.54 -2.46
N PHE A 226 10.23 -3.56 -2.88
CA PHE A 226 10.11 -2.86 -4.16
C PHE A 226 11.06 -3.38 -5.25
N ILE A 227 12.24 -3.86 -4.88
CA ILE A 227 13.25 -4.36 -5.85
C ILE A 227 13.50 -5.88 -5.83
N GLY A 228 12.94 -6.63 -4.86
CA GLY A 228 13.10 -8.07 -4.74
C GLY A 228 14.39 -8.47 -4.03
N GLY A 229 14.60 -9.77 -3.80
CA GLY A 229 15.80 -10.29 -3.12
C GLY A 229 15.77 -10.23 -1.58
N GLY A 230 14.57 -10.11 -1.00
CA GLY A 230 14.38 -10.13 0.45
C GLY A 230 14.38 -11.55 1.04
N TRP A 231 14.63 -11.67 2.35
CA TRP A 231 14.46 -12.93 3.09
C TRP A 231 12.99 -13.28 3.32
N PHE A 232 12.16 -12.25 3.49
CA PHE A 232 10.73 -12.39 3.63
C PHE A 232 10.14 -12.46 2.22
N LYS A 233 9.62 -13.63 1.86
CA LYS A 233 8.81 -13.83 0.66
C LYS A 233 7.36 -13.91 1.10
N ASP A 234 6.48 -13.26 0.36
CA ASP A 234 5.04 -13.56 0.37
C ASP A 234 4.76 -14.85 -0.42
#